data_AF-A0A353FMN3-F1
#
_entry.id   AF-A0A353FMN3-F1
#
_cell.length_a   1.000
_cell.length_b   1.000
_cell.length_c   1.000
_cell.angle_alpha   90.00
_cell.angle_beta   90.00
_cell.angle_gamma   90.00
#
_symmetry.space_group_name_H-M   'P 1'
#
loop_
_entity.id
_entity.type
_entity.pdbx_description
1 polymer ?
#
loop_
_entity_poly.entity_id
_entity_poly.type
_entity_poly.pdbx_seq_one_letter_code
_entity_poly.pdbx_strand_id
1 'polypeptide(L)' 'SDLNDLYRRLINRNNRLKRLIELNAPEVIIRNEKRMLQQSVDALFDNGRCKRPVLSTSNQPLKSLTDMIKGKQG' A
#
# COMPACT_ATOMS: atom_id res chain seq x y z
N SER A 1 -3.48 8.29 -11.82
CA SER A 1 -2.18 7.62 -11.94
C SER A 1 -2.09 6.54 -10.89
N ASP A 2 -1.71 5.33 -11.25
CA ASP A 2 -1.67 4.15 -10.36
C ASP A 2 -0.89 4.38 -9.06
N LEU A 3 0.19 5.16 -9.14
CA LEU A 3 1.02 5.56 -8.00
C LEU A 3 0.24 6.43 -6.99
N ASN A 4 -0.69 7.26 -7.48
CA ASN A 4 -1.57 8.08 -6.63
C ASN A 4 -2.55 7.20 -5.83
N ASP A 5 -3.02 6.08 -6.39
CA ASP A 5 -3.90 5.16 -5.69
C ASP A 5 -3.15 4.38 -4.60
N LEU A 6 -1.89 4.02 -4.86
CA LEU A 6 -0.99 3.43 -3.85
C LEU A 6 -0.71 4.43 -2.72
N TYR A 7 -0.42 5.69 -3.05
CA TYR A 7 -0.25 6.76 -2.05
C TYR A 7 -1.51 6.99 -1.22
N ARG A 8 -2.68 7.07 -1.85
CA ARG A 8 -3.97 7.22 -1.15
C ARG A 8 -4.22 6.06 -0.19
N ARG A 9 -3.93 4.82 -0.60
CA ARG A 9 -4.01 3.66 0.29
C ARG A 9 -3.09 3.81 1.50
N LEU A 10 -1.82 4.15 1.29
CA LEU A 10 -0.85 4.32 2.37
C LEU A 10 -1.30 5.39 3.38
N ILE A 11 -1.72 6.56 2.89
CA ILE A 11 -2.20 7.67 3.72
C ILE A 11 -3.43 7.24 4.53
N ASN A 12 -4.40 6.58 3.89
CA ASN A 12 -5.61 6.10 4.56
C ASN A 12 -5.30 5.07 5.65
N ARG A 13 -4.37 4.15 5.42
CA ARG A 13 -3.92 3.16 6.42
C ARG A 13 -3.22 3.82 7.60
N ASN A 14 -2.35 4.81 7.35
CA ASN A 14 -1.64 5.53 8.40
C ASN A 14 -2.61 6.34 9.27
N ASN A 15 -3.53 7.08 8.65
CA ASN A 15 -4.55 7.85 9.38
C ASN A 15 -5.46 6.94 10.21
N ARG A 16 -5.83 5.76 9.68
CA ARG A 16 -6.61 4.77 10.42
C ARG A 16 -5.83 4.19 11.61
N LEU A 17 -4.55 3.87 11.43
CA LEU A 17 -3.68 3.39 12.51
C LEU A 17 -3.56 4.43 13.63
N LYS A 18 -3.33 5.71 13.30
CA LYS A 18 -3.29 6.80 14.27
C LYS A 18 -4.58 6.89 15.08
N ARG A 19 -5.73 6.89 14.40
CA ARG A 19 -7.05 6.92 15.05
C ARG A 19 -7.30 5.71 15.95
N LEU A 20 -6.86 4.51 15.54
CA LEU A 20 -6.99 3.30 16.36
C LEU A 20 -6.14 3.36 17.64
N ILE A 21 -4.96 3.98 17.56
CA ILE A 21 -4.10 4.20 18.73
C ILE A 21 -4.75 5.23 19.68
N GLU A 22 -5.24 6.34 19.14
CA GLU A 22 -5.94 7.38 19.93
C GLU A 22 -7.19 6.84 20.64
N LEU A 23 -7.92 5.92 20.02
CA LEU A 23 -9.10 5.27 20.60
C LEU A 23 -8.78 4.10 21.54
N ASN A 24 -7.50 3.82 21.82
CA ASN A 24 -7.06 2.65 22.58
C ASN A 24 -7.69 1.33 22.08
N ALA A 25 -7.74 1.17 20.76
CA ALA A 25 -8.27 -0.05 20.16
C ALA A 25 -7.43 -1.28 20.60
N PRO A 26 -8.04 -2.48 20.67
CA PRO A 26 -7.34 -3.70 21.04
C PRO A 26 -6.06 -3.93 20.21
N GLU A 27 -5.02 -4.47 20.84
CA GLU A 27 -3.73 -4.72 20.18
C GLU A 27 -3.87 -5.54 18.88
N VAL A 28 -4.81 -6.48 18.83
CA VAL A 28 -5.06 -7.31 17.65
C VAL A 28 -5.44 -6.46 16.43
N ILE A 29 -6.26 -5.41 16.63
CA ILE A 29 -6.68 -4.50 15.57
C ILE A 29 -5.51 -3.61 15.15
N ILE A 30 -4.75 -3.08 16.12
CA ILE A 30 -3.57 -2.26 15.85
C ILE A 30 -2.51 -3.06 15.09
N ARG A 31 -2.25 -4.32 15.48
CA ARG A 31 -1.32 -5.22 14.78
C ARG A 31 -1.78 -5.51 13.36
N ASN A 32 -3.08 -5.75 13.14
CA ASN A 32 -3.60 -5.93 11.80
C ASN A 32 -3.48 -4.67 10.94
N GLU A 33 -3.74 -3.48 11.47
CA GLU A 33 -3.60 -2.24 10.70
C GLU A 33 -2.12 -1.93 10.40
N LYS A 34 -1.20 -2.19 11.34
CA LYS A 34 0.25 -2.14 11.09
C LYS A 34 0.66 -3.09 9.96
N ARG A 35 0.13 -4.33 9.95
CA ARG A 35 0.37 -5.31 8.87
C ARG A 35 -0.16 -4.78 7.52
N MET A 36 -1.35 -4.20 7.49
CA MET A 36 -1.95 -3.64 6.27
C MET A 36 -1.19 -2.40 5.76
N LEU A 37 -0.69 -1.56 6.67
CA LEU A 37 0.17 -0.42 6.34
C LEU A 37 1.47 -0.91 5.71
N GLN A 38 2.12 -1.92 6.29
CA GLN A 38 3.34 -2.52 5.73
C GLN A 38 3.09 -3.04 4.32
N GLN A 39 2.02 -3.80 4.09
CA GLN A 39 1.66 -4.29 2.75
C GLN A 39 1.42 -3.16 1.73
N SER A 40 0.91 -2.01 2.19
CA SER A 40 0.69 -0.85 1.33
C SER A 40 2.01 -0.16 0.95
N VAL A 41 2.97 -0.12 1.87
CA VAL A 41 4.33 0.36 1.62
C VAL A 41 5.07 -0.58 0.66
N ASP A 42 4.99 -1.89 0.90
CA ASP A 42 5.63 -2.89 0.05
C ASP A 42 5.08 -2.81 -1.38
N ALA A 43 3.76 -2.63 -1.56
CA ALA A 43 3.15 -2.44 -2.88
C ALA A 43 3.54 -1.10 -3.55
N LEU A 44 3.78 -0.03 -2.78
CA LEU A 44 4.26 1.24 -3.31
C LEU A 44 5.68 1.10 -3.90
N PHE A 45 6.55 0.38 -3.20
CA PHE A 45 7.94 0.16 -3.63
C PHE A 45 8.06 -0.91 -4.71
N ASP A 46 7.47 -2.09 -4.49
CA ASP A 46 7.64 -3.27 -5.35
C ASP A 46 6.36 -4.11 -5.36
N ASN A 47 5.37 -3.66 -6.14
CA ASN A 47 4.10 -4.37 -6.30
C ASN A 47 4.28 -5.71 -7.04
N GLY A 48 5.29 -5.82 -7.91
CA GLY A 48 5.55 -7.00 -8.74
C GLY A 48 6.11 -8.20 -7.96
N ARG A 49 6.81 -7.96 -6.83
CA ARG A 49 7.35 -9.02 -5.97
C ARG A 49 6.37 -9.55 -4.92
N CYS A 50 5.22 -8.90 -4.77
CA CYS A 50 4.17 -9.32 -3.86
C CYS A 50 3.44 -10.56 -4.41
N LYS A 51 3.28 -11.62 -3.59
CA LYS A 51 2.54 -12.86 -3.96
C LYS A 51 1.11 -12.60 -4.48
N ARG A 52 0.51 -11.47 -4.09
CA ARG A 52 -0.76 -10.95 -4.60
C ARG A 52 -0.56 -9.47 -4.94
N PRO A 53 -0.31 -9.10 -6.20
CA PRO A 53 -0.12 -7.71 -6.58
C PRO A 53 -1.41 -6.92 -6.36
N VAL A 54 -1.27 -5.66 -5.98
CA VAL A 54 -2.41 -4.75 -5.89
C VAL A 54 -2.90 -4.43 -7.29
N LEU A 55 -4.15 -4.81 -7.55
CA LEU A 55 -4.83 -4.55 -8.82
C LEU A 55 -5.50 -3.18 -8.81
N SER A 56 -5.47 -2.54 -9.97
CA SER A 56 -6.29 -1.37 -10.33
C SER A 56 -7.75 -1.77 -10.50
N THR A 57 -8.63 -0.78 -10.59
CA THR A 57 -10.05 -0.94 -10.94
C THR A 57 -10.26 -1.67 -12.27
N SER A 58 -9.26 -1.65 -13.16
CA SER A 58 -9.23 -2.37 -14.44
C SER A 58 -8.59 -3.77 -14.35
N ASN A 59 -8.42 -4.34 -13.15
CA ASN A 59 -7.74 -5.63 -12.91
C ASN A 59 -6.29 -5.71 -13.40
N GLN A 60 -5.66 -4.57 -13.71
CA GLN A 60 -4.24 -4.48 -14.06
C GLN A 60 -3.40 -4.28 -12.79
N PRO A 61 -2.24 -4.94 -12.64
CA PRO A 61 -1.35 -4.67 -11.51
C PRO A 61 -0.86 -3.22 -11.55
N LEU A 62 -1.03 -2.50 -10.45
CA LEU A 62 -0.58 -1.11 -10.34
C LEU A 62 0.94 -1.04 -10.50
N LYS A 63 1.44 -0.15 -11.36
CA LYS A 63 2.87 0.08 -11.54
C LYS A 63 3.46 0.69 -10.27
N SER A 64 4.49 0.07 -9.72
CA SER A 64 5.18 0.57 -8.53
C SER A 64 6.27 1.60 -8.88
N LEU A 65 6.84 2.24 -7.85
CA LEU A 65 8.00 3.12 -8.00
C LEU A 65 9.17 2.42 -8.71
N THR A 66 9.40 1.15 -8.39
CA THR A 66 10.47 0.37 -9.02
C THR A 66 10.18 0.10 -10.51
N ASP A 67 8.93 -0.12 -10.90
CA ASP A 67 8.56 -0.28 -12.32
C ASP A 67 8.77 1.01 -13.11
N MET A 68 8.50 2.16 -12.49
CA MET A 68 8.74 3.47 -13.11
C MET A 68 10.23 3.80 -13.26
N ILE A 69 11.10 3.26 -12.39
CA ILE A 69 12.55 3.49 -12.45
C ILE A 69 13.27 2.44 -13.32
N LYS A 70 12.81 1.18 -13.31
CA LYS A 70 13.37 0.10 -14.16
C LYS A 70 12.96 0.22 -15.62
N GLY A 71 11.82 0.85 -15.90
CA GLY A 71 11.40 1.14 -17.26
C GLY A 71 12.25 2.23 -17.90
N LYS A 72 13.30 1.84 -18.63
CA LYS A 72 13.74 2.65 -19.76
C LYS A 72 12.51 2.91 -20.64
N GLN A 73 12.15 4.18 -20.83
CA GLN A 73 11.59 4.60 -22.11
C GLN A 73 12.65 4.26 -23.16
N GLY A 74 12.39 3.23 -23.95
CA GLY A 74 13.17 2.79 -25.08
C GLY A 74 12.21 2.17 -26.09
#